data_AF-A0A382XW65-F1
#
_entry.id   AF-A0A382XW65-F1
#
_cell.length_a   1.000
_cell.length_b   1.000
_cell.length_c   1.000
_cell.angle_alpha   90.00
_cell.angle_beta   90.00
_cell.angle_gamma   90.00
#
_symmetry.space_group_name_H-M   'P 1'
#
loop_
_entity.id
_entity.type
_entity.pdbx_description
1 polymer ?
#
loop_
_entity_poly.entity_id
_entity_poly.type
_entity_poly.pdbx_seq_one_letter_code
_entity_poly.pdbx_strand_id
1 'polypeptide(L)'
;MTVKSIPFGTVLPSSQLLNAYLDAFSNVSSFYALNPKDDQIWTRMMKLVDGRDSDLPRSALSSTLVDQNQRFGADEKTLAAASDIAAPNTYTVMTGQQVGLFTGPLYTIYKALTAVKVSQRLENSLHRRVVPVFWMASDDHD
;
A
#
# COMPACT_ATOMS: atom_id res chain seq x y z
N MET A 1 -22.79 12.86 2.52
CA MET A 1 -22.33 12.42 1.18
C MET A 1 -22.70 10.96 1.03
N THR A 2 -23.35 10.57 -0.08
CA THR A 2 -23.78 9.18 -0.33
C THR A 2 -22.79 8.52 -1.28
N VAL A 3 -22.28 7.34 -0.92
CA VAL A 3 -21.38 6.55 -1.77
C VAL A 3 -22.22 5.56 -2.57
N LYS A 4 -22.00 5.50 -3.89
CA LYS A 4 -22.59 4.49 -4.78
C LYS A 4 -21.46 3.70 -5.43
N SER A 5 -21.58 2.37 -5.40
CA SER A 5 -20.65 1.47 -6.09
C SER A 5 -21.22 1.09 -7.44
N ILE A 6 -20.37 1.09 -8.47
CA ILE A 6 -20.73 0.69 -9.83
C ILE A 6 -19.75 -0.43 -10.24
N PRO A 7 -20.20 -1.52 -10.88
CA PRO A 7 -19.30 -2.58 -11.33
C PRO A 7 -18.21 -2.05 -12.25
N PHE A 8 -16.95 -2.39 -11.98
CA PHE A 8 -15.80 -1.80 -12.69
C PHE A 8 -15.88 -1.95 -14.22
N GLY A 9 -16.24 -3.15 -14.70
CA GLY A 9 -16.37 -3.46 -16.14
C GLY A 9 -17.48 -2.70 -16.87
N THR A 10 -18.32 -1.94 -16.16
CA THR A 10 -19.37 -1.10 -16.76
C THR A 10 -18.94 0.36 -16.98
N VAL A 11 -17.80 0.77 -16.42
CA VAL A 11 -17.37 2.19 -16.39
C VAL A 11 -16.12 2.43 -17.22
N LEU A 12 -15.16 1.50 -17.23
CA LEU A 12 -13.88 1.69 -17.90
C LEU A 12 -13.56 0.51 -18.83
N PRO A 13 -12.92 0.76 -19.98
CA PRO A 13 -12.32 -0.30 -20.78
C PRO A 13 -11.37 -1.13 -19.91
N SER A 14 -11.61 -2.43 -19.83
CA SER A 14 -10.84 -3.37 -19.00
C SER A 14 -10.14 -4.40 -19.89
N SER A 15 -8.88 -4.73 -19.57
CA SER A 15 -8.19 -5.83 -20.24
C SER A 15 -8.72 -7.19 -19.76
N GLN A 16 -8.56 -8.23 -20.60
CA GLN A 16 -8.89 -9.61 -20.20
C GLN A 16 -8.12 -10.03 -18.94
N LEU A 17 -6.87 -9.60 -18.80
CA LEU A 17 -6.05 -9.87 -17.62
C LEU A 17 -6.64 -9.23 -16.36
N LEU A 18 -7.06 -7.96 -16.43
CA LEU A 18 -7.66 -7.27 -15.28
C LEU A 18 -8.98 -7.94 -14.88
N ASN A 19 -9.83 -8.30 -15.84
CA ASN A 19 -11.07 -9.01 -15.57
C ASN A 19 -10.82 -10.40 -14.96
N ALA A 20 -9.79 -11.12 -15.42
CA ALA A 20 -9.41 -12.39 -14.82
C ALA A 20 -8.89 -12.20 -13.39
N TYR A 21 -8.07 -11.19 -13.13
CA TYR A 21 -7.61 -10.87 -11.77
C TYR A 21 -8.76 -10.51 -10.83
N LEU A 22 -9.74 -9.74 -11.30
CA LEU A 22 -10.87 -9.34 -10.50
C LEU A 22 -11.85 -10.50 -10.30
N ASP A 23 -12.26 -11.22 -11.34
CA ASP A 23 -13.44 -12.11 -11.30
C ASP A 23 -13.14 -13.60 -11.50
N ALA A 24 -12.00 -13.96 -12.08
CA ALA A 24 -11.64 -15.35 -12.38
C ALA A 24 -10.18 -15.65 -12.00
N PHE A 25 -9.81 -15.35 -10.73
CA PHE A 25 -8.42 -15.34 -10.28
C PHE A 25 -7.66 -16.65 -10.52
N SER A 26 -8.36 -17.80 -10.54
CA SER A 26 -7.77 -19.11 -10.90
C SER A 26 -6.99 -19.06 -12.21
N ASN A 27 -7.46 -18.28 -13.19
CA ASN A 27 -6.87 -18.16 -14.52
C ASN A 27 -5.54 -17.39 -14.53
N VAL A 28 -5.26 -16.63 -13.47
CA VAL A 28 -4.05 -15.81 -13.34
C VAL A 28 -3.22 -16.16 -12.11
N SER A 29 -3.61 -17.21 -11.38
CA SER A 29 -3.01 -17.57 -10.08
C SER A 29 -1.51 -17.86 -10.18
N SER A 30 -1.02 -18.34 -11.33
CA SER A 30 0.41 -18.54 -11.58
C SER A 30 1.25 -17.27 -11.60
N PHE A 31 0.64 -16.10 -11.81
CA PHE A 31 1.32 -14.81 -11.89
C PHE A 31 1.35 -14.04 -10.56
N TYR A 32 0.58 -14.48 -9.56
CA TYR A 32 0.39 -13.75 -8.31
C TYR A 32 0.54 -14.66 -7.09
N ALA A 33 1.21 -14.17 -6.05
CA ALA A 33 1.45 -14.97 -4.85
C ALA A 33 0.16 -15.34 -4.10
N LEU A 34 -0.85 -14.45 -4.08
CA LEU A 34 -2.11 -14.65 -3.34
C LEU A 34 -3.31 -14.07 -4.08
N ASN A 35 -4.49 -14.64 -3.79
CA ASN A 35 -5.78 -14.21 -4.33
C ASN A 35 -6.36 -13.04 -3.52
N PRO A 36 -6.63 -11.86 -4.11
CA PRO A 36 -7.21 -10.70 -3.40
C PRO A 36 -8.61 -10.94 -2.82
N LYS A 37 -9.34 -11.96 -3.30
CA LYS A 37 -10.67 -12.35 -2.80
C LYS A 37 -10.62 -13.42 -1.69
N ASP A 38 -9.44 -13.88 -1.29
CA ASP A 38 -9.29 -14.82 -0.17
C ASP A 38 -9.49 -14.08 1.16
N ASP A 39 -10.45 -14.53 1.97
CA ASP A 39 -10.73 -13.96 3.29
C ASP A 39 -9.52 -14.02 4.25
N GLN A 40 -8.60 -14.96 4.02
CA GLN A 40 -7.39 -15.13 4.82
C GLN A 40 -6.14 -14.47 4.21
N ILE A 41 -6.28 -13.70 3.12
CA ILE A 41 -5.14 -13.14 2.39
C ILE A 41 -4.17 -12.39 3.31
N TRP A 42 -4.67 -11.57 4.22
CA TRP A 42 -3.83 -10.71 5.07
C TRP A 42 -3.05 -11.51 6.10
N THR A 43 -3.67 -12.53 6.70
CA THR A 43 -2.98 -13.46 7.60
C THR A 43 -1.88 -14.24 6.87
N ARG A 44 -2.14 -14.64 5.61
CA ARG A 44 -1.14 -15.32 4.77
C ARG A 44 0.00 -14.36 4.37
N MET A 45 -0.33 -13.12 4.00
CA MET A 45 0.66 -12.08 3.71
C MET A 45 1.57 -11.80 4.90
N MET A 46 1.03 -11.67 6.12
CA MET A 46 1.86 -11.45 7.31
C MET A 46 2.88 -12.57 7.48
N LYS A 47 2.47 -13.84 7.39
CA LYS A 47 3.40 -14.97 7.48
C LYS A 47 4.52 -14.89 6.43
N LEU A 48 4.21 -14.46 5.21
CA LEU A 48 5.19 -14.28 4.14
C LEU A 48 6.14 -13.09 4.38
N VAL A 49 5.67 -12.05 5.07
CA VAL A 49 6.48 -10.87 5.43
C VAL A 49 7.35 -11.17 6.64
N ASP A 50 6.77 -11.77 7.69
CA ASP A 50 7.48 -12.18 8.92
C ASP A 50 8.64 -13.12 8.60
N GLY A 51 8.45 -14.04 7.64
CA GLY A 51 9.50 -14.94 7.17
C GLY A 51 10.68 -14.28 6.46
N ARG A 52 10.61 -12.96 6.18
CA ARG A 52 11.68 -12.17 5.55
C ARG A 52 12.27 -11.11 6.48
N ASP A 53 11.75 -10.99 7.70
CA ASP A 53 12.04 -9.84 8.56
C ASP A 53 13.48 -9.80 9.09
N SER A 54 14.12 -10.97 9.25
CA SER A 54 15.46 -11.09 9.85
C SER A 54 16.56 -10.32 9.12
N ASP A 55 16.36 -9.99 7.84
CA ASP A 55 17.39 -9.42 6.98
C ASP A 55 17.10 -7.96 6.59
N LEU A 56 16.00 -7.37 7.08
CA LEU A 56 15.60 -6.01 6.70
C LEU A 56 16.28 -4.95 7.58
N PRO A 57 16.91 -3.92 7.00
CA PRO A 57 17.55 -2.83 7.76
C PRO A 57 16.50 -1.82 8.28
N ARG A 58 15.55 -2.27 9.10
CA ARG A 58 14.36 -1.50 9.53
C ARG A 58 14.72 -0.18 10.20
N SER A 59 15.73 -0.18 11.06
CA SER A 59 16.20 1.03 11.75
C SER A 59 16.76 2.08 10.78
N ALA A 60 17.56 1.64 9.80
CA ALA A 60 18.12 2.55 8.79
C ALA A 60 17.06 3.09 7.83
N LEU A 61 16.09 2.24 7.46
CA LEU A 61 14.92 2.67 6.68
C LEU A 61 14.10 3.71 7.45
N SER A 62 13.78 3.43 8.71
CA SER A 62 12.99 4.32 9.57
C SER A 62 13.67 5.67 9.78
N SER A 63 14.97 5.70 10.10
CA SER A 63 15.73 6.96 10.24
C SER A 63 15.72 7.77 8.94
N THR A 64 15.95 7.12 7.80
CA THR A 64 15.93 7.79 6.48
C THR A 64 14.56 8.40 6.19
N LEU A 65 13.47 7.69 6.49
CA LEU A 65 12.12 8.17 6.28
C LEU A 65 11.75 9.31 7.23
N VAL A 66 12.17 9.25 8.50
CA VAL A 66 11.96 10.33 9.48
C VAL A 66 12.66 11.60 9.00
N ASP A 67 13.95 11.50 8.64
CA ASP A 67 14.74 12.64 8.16
C ASP A 67 14.13 13.27 6.90
N GLN A 68 13.70 12.43 5.95
CA GLN A 68 13.08 12.90 4.70
C GLN A 68 11.74 13.61 4.98
N ASN A 69 10.86 13.03 5.79
CA ASN A 69 9.56 13.62 6.10
C ASN A 69 9.70 14.92 6.92
N GLN A 70 10.69 14.99 7.82
CA GLN A 70 10.97 16.21 8.56
C GLN A 70 11.40 17.35 7.62
N ARG A 71 12.24 17.06 6.62
CA ARG A 71 12.64 18.05 5.59
C ARG A 71 11.47 18.54 4.73
N PHE A 72 10.42 17.73 4.57
CA PHE A 72 9.18 18.14 3.90
C PHE A 72 8.19 18.85 4.82
N GLY A 73 8.52 19.07 6.09
CA GLY A 73 7.66 19.75 7.05
C GLY A 73 6.47 18.90 7.49
N ALA A 74 6.64 17.57 7.52
CA ALA A 74 5.60 16.65 7.97
C ALA A 74 5.22 16.87 9.44
N ASP A 75 3.98 16.52 9.77
CA ASP A 75 3.46 16.62 11.14
C ASP A 75 3.98 15.51 12.06
N GLU A 76 3.78 15.67 13.36
CA GLU A 76 4.20 14.69 14.38
C GLU A 76 3.64 13.30 14.13
N LYS A 77 2.40 13.22 13.60
CA LYS A 77 1.75 11.95 13.30
C LYS A 77 2.48 11.19 12.19
N THR A 78 2.93 11.88 11.15
CA THR A 78 3.69 11.29 10.05
C THR A 78 5.08 10.86 10.52
N LEU A 79 5.75 11.69 11.33
CA LEU A 79 7.06 11.36 11.90
C LEU A 79 6.99 10.14 12.84
N ALA A 80 5.96 10.07 13.69
CA ALA A 80 5.72 8.90 14.54
C ALA A 80 5.48 7.63 13.70
N ALA A 81 4.65 7.72 12.65
CA ALA A 81 4.40 6.59 11.76
C ALA A 81 5.68 6.12 11.03
N ALA A 82 6.55 7.04 10.62
CA ALA A 82 7.86 6.69 10.04
C ALA A 82 8.79 6.03 11.07
N SER A 83 8.77 6.50 12.33
CA SER A 83 9.53 5.90 13.43
C SER A 83 9.06 4.48 13.76
N ASP A 84 7.75 4.23 13.72
CA ASP A 84 7.16 2.92 14.04
C ASP A 84 7.66 1.79 13.13
N ILE A 85 8.13 2.10 11.91
CA ILE A 85 8.65 1.12 10.94
C ILE A 85 9.86 0.35 11.49
N ALA A 86 10.64 0.96 12.39
CA ALA A 86 11.79 0.30 13.02
C ALA A 86 11.38 -0.92 13.86
N ALA A 87 10.15 -0.96 14.38
CA ALA A 87 9.67 -2.07 15.20
C ALA A 87 9.37 -3.32 14.35
N PRO A 88 9.72 -4.53 14.82
CA PRO A 88 9.56 -5.78 14.06
C PRO A 88 8.09 -6.14 13.79
N ASN A 89 7.16 -5.73 14.66
CA ASN A 89 5.72 -5.99 14.52
C ASN A 89 4.96 -4.89 13.76
N THR A 90 5.66 -4.08 12.96
CA THR A 90 5.08 -3.05 12.11
C THR A 90 5.06 -3.51 10.66
N TYR A 91 3.93 -3.34 9.98
CA TYR A 91 3.77 -3.64 8.58
C TYR A 91 3.54 -2.35 7.79
N THR A 92 3.70 -2.42 6.47
CA THR A 92 3.40 -1.29 5.60
C THR A 92 2.40 -1.69 4.52
N VAL A 93 1.51 -0.76 4.18
CA VAL A 93 0.72 -0.83 2.94
C VAL A 93 1.32 0.21 2.02
N MET A 94 1.90 -0.24 0.91
CA MET A 94 2.60 0.63 -0.02
C MET A 94 1.83 0.77 -1.33
N THR A 95 1.80 1.99 -1.85
CA THR A 95 1.43 2.30 -3.22
C THR A 95 2.33 3.44 -3.71
N GLY A 96 2.22 3.84 -4.97
CA GLY A 96 3.05 4.93 -5.49
C GLY A 96 2.59 5.46 -6.84
N GLN A 97 3.23 6.56 -7.22
CA GLN A 97 3.08 7.20 -8.53
C GLN A 97 4.27 8.12 -8.84
N GLN A 98 4.47 8.40 -10.13
CA GLN A 98 5.32 9.50 -10.63
C GLN A 98 4.93 10.85 -10.00
N VAL A 99 5.92 11.74 -9.87
CA VAL A 99 5.73 13.07 -9.29
C VAL A 99 5.16 14.02 -10.35
N GLY A 100 3.83 14.15 -10.38
CA GLY A 100 3.15 15.11 -11.25
C GLY A 100 2.98 16.49 -10.63
N LEU A 101 3.06 17.55 -11.45
CA LEU A 101 2.70 18.91 -11.02
C LEU A 101 1.29 18.92 -10.44
N PHE A 102 1.11 19.64 -9.32
CA PHE A 102 -0.17 19.73 -8.60
C PHE A 102 -0.79 18.36 -8.27
N THR A 103 0.04 17.36 -7.91
CA THR A 103 -0.33 15.96 -7.60
C THR A 103 -0.69 15.09 -8.81
N GLY A 104 -0.65 15.66 -10.01
CA GLY A 104 -0.95 14.94 -11.25
C GLY A 104 -2.41 14.49 -11.33
N PRO A 105 -2.69 13.33 -11.96
CA PRO A 105 -4.05 12.81 -12.09
C PRO A 105 -4.68 12.46 -10.72
N LEU A 106 -6.01 12.55 -10.64
CA LEU A 106 -6.76 12.27 -9.40
C LEU A 106 -6.50 10.86 -8.81
N TYR A 107 -6.15 9.88 -9.64
CA TYR A 107 -5.85 8.55 -9.12
C TYR A 107 -4.63 8.53 -8.19
N THR A 108 -3.72 9.51 -8.26
CA THR A 108 -2.61 9.67 -7.31
C THR A 108 -3.15 9.83 -5.89
N ILE A 109 -4.12 10.74 -5.72
CA ILE A 109 -4.79 10.99 -4.45
C ILE A 109 -5.60 9.75 -4.03
N TYR A 110 -6.31 9.12 -4.95
CA TYR A 110 -7.09 7.91 -4.62
C TYR A 110 -6.22 6.74 -4.19
N LYS A 111 -5.03 6.55 -4.80
CA LYS A 111 -4.05 5.57 -4.35
C LYS A 111 -3.59 5.86 -2.91
N ALA A 112 -3.17 7.10 -2.63
CA ALA A 112 -2.72 7.49 -1.29
C ALA A 112 -3.83 7.28 -0.23
N LEU A 113 -5.05 7.74 -0.50
CA LEU A 113 -6.21 7.52 0.38
C LEU A 113 -6.52 6.03 0.57
N THR A 114 -6.38 5.22 -0.49
CA THR A 114 -6.58 3.77 -0.42
C THR A 114 -5.55 3.14 0.50
N ALA A 115 -4.27 3.49 0.39
CA ALA A 115 -3.23 2.98 1.29
C ALA A 115 -3.55 3.32 2.75
N VAL A 116 -3.93 4.57 3.04
CA VAL A 116 -4.34 4.99 4.40
C VAL A 116 -5.54 4.16 4.91
N LYS A 117 -6.58 3.97 4.10
CA LYS A 117 -7.79 3.23 4.50
C LYS A 117 -7.54 1.74 4.67
N VAL A 118 -6.74 1.14 3.80
CA VAL A 118 -6.34 -0.26 3.91
C VAL A 118 -5.49 -0.47 5.16
N SER A 119 -4.49 0.39 5.42
CA SER A 119 -3.69 0.34 6.65
C SER A 119 -4.56 0.38 7.92
N GLN A 120 -5.49 1.34 8.00
CA GLN A 120 -6.41 1.45 9.14
C GLN A 120 -7.27 0.19 9.32
N ARG A 121 -7.81 -0.36 8.22
CA ARG A 121 -8.61 -1.59 8.27
C ARG A 121 -7.76 -2.76 8.77
N LEU A 122 -6.55 -2.90 8.27
CA LEU A 122 -5.65 -3.99 8.63
C LEU A 122 -5.18 -3.90 10.08
N GLU A 123 -4.80 -2.70 10.54
CA GLU A 123 -4.42 -2.46 11.93
C GLU A 123 -5.53 -2.90 12.90
N ASN A 124 -6.79 -2.55 12.59
CA ASN A 124 -7.95 -2.97 13.38
C ASN A 124 -8.18 -4.49 13.34
N SER A 125 -8.03 -5.13 12.17
CA SER A 125 -8.32 -6.58 12.02
C SER A 125 -7.19 -7.49 12.51
N LEU A 126 -5.95 -7.01 12.46
CA LEU A 126 -4.75 -7.81 12.74
C LEU A 126 -4.18 -7.51 14.14
N HIS A 127 -4.60 -6.40 14.78
CA HIS A 127 -4.03 -5.92 16.04
C HIS A 127 -2.51 -5.76 15.97
N ARG A 128 -2.04 -5.26 14.83
CA ARG A 128 -0.64 -4.98 14.51
C ARG A 128 -0.54 -3.59 13.89
N ARG A 129 0.58 -2.91 14.09
CA ARG A 129 0.81 -1.58 13.53
C ARG A 129 0.92 -1.68 12.02
N VAL A 130 0.15 -0.88 11.27
CA VAL A 130 0.23 -0.85 9.80
C VAL A 130 0.36 0.58 9.30
N VAL A 131 1.54 0.91 8.76
CA VAL A 131 1.89 2.26 8.31
C VAL A 131 1.62 2.40 6.81
N PRO A 132 0.79 3.36 6.36
CA PRO A 132 0.64 3.64 4.94
C PRO A 132 1.89 4.33 4.40
N VAL A 133 2.41 3.86 3.26
CA VAL A 133 3.58 4.43 2.59
C VAL A 133 3.21 4.78 1.15
N PHE A 134 3.48 6.03 0.76
CA PHE A 134 3.34 6.46 -0.63
C PHE A 134 4.74 6.65 -1.24
N TRP A 135 5.07 5.77 -2.19
CA TRP A 135 6.30 5.81 -2.95
C TRP A 135 6.24 6.87 -4.05
N MET A 136 7.08 7.89 -3.93
CA MET A 136 7.27 8.90 -4.97
C MET A 136 8.27 8.36 -6.00
N ALA A 137 7.80 8.01 -7.20
CA ALA A 137 8.67 7.53 -8.27
C ALA A 137 9.38 8.72 -8.96
N SER A 138 10.33 9.33 -8.25
CA SER A 138 11.10 10.50 -8.72
C SER A 138 12.26 10.17 -9.64
N ASP A 139 12.72 8.91 -9.63
CA ASP A 139 13.85 8.44 -10.44
C ASP A 139 13.41 8.01 -11.85
N ASP A 140 12.13 8.20 -12.17
CA ASP A 140 11.60 7.93 -13.50
C ASP A 140 12.00 9.05 -14.45
N HIS A 141 12.54 8.68 -15.62
CA HIS A 141 13.14 9.63 -16.58
C HIS A 141 12.22 9.94 -17.77
N ASP A 142 10.94 9.59 -17.66
CA ASP A 142 9.90 9.88 -18.66
C ASP A 142 9.76 11.39 -18.99
#